data_AF-A0A3P8E896-F1
#
_entry.id   AF-A0A3P8E896-F1
#
_cell.length_a   1.000
_cell.length_b   1.000
_cell.length_c   1.000
_cell.angle_alpha   90.00
_cell.angle_beta   90.00
_cell.angle_gamma   90.00
#
_symmetry.space_group_name_H-M   'P 1'
#
loop_
_entity.id
_entity.type
_entity.pdbx_description
1 polymer ?
#
loop_
_entity_poly.entity_id
_entity_poly.type
_entity_poly.pdbx_seq_one_letter_code
_entity_poly.pdbx_strand_id
1 'polypeptide(L)'
;MLIYNVDIRSIDFPSLKIIWGDDLLDETSALTLSSNLELKELRMPKLRAIHKGNVRIENSTFLCYLQSKVNWNELLEDDAENRLITSDSAFRQCNPKLLKCTECDHCWSGKAKYCQEEYRSVCGDRCSSRQCFLPANSSEYECCHEACTGGCTGRGAHQCVACRELSLDGACVHQCPPMMVHDPKKGMLIPNPKGRYVYDRYCVEECPKELLVERDACVRHCSEGSHHDMTKDSRRCEPCKGPCPKGNLTLFV
;
A
#
# COMPACT_ATOMS: atom_id res chain seq x y z
N MET A 1 10.14 1.88 1.46
CA MET A 1 10.91 0.61 1.54
C MET A 1 12.31 0.83 1.00
N LEU A 2 13.34 0.54 1.79
CA LEU A 2 14.75 0.73 1.41
C LEU A 2 15.50 -0.60 1.49
N ILE A 3 16.19 -0.96 0.40
CA ILE A 3 17.17 -2.05 0.36
C ILE A 3 18.51 -1.42 -0.02
N TYR A 4 19.41 -1.33 0.95
CA TYR A 4 20.68 -0.64 0.80
C TYR A 4 21.85 -1.50 1.24
N ASN A 5 22.89 -1.54 0.40
CA ASN A 5 24.19 -2.16 0.69
C ASN A 5 24.08 -3.58 1.27
N VAL A 6 23.29 -4.44 0.63
CA VAL A 6 23.12 -5.83 1.09
C VAL A 6 24.12 -6.78 0.42
N ASP A 7 24.74 -7.64 1.24
CA ASP A 7 25.74 -8.64 0.81
C ASP A 7 25.14 -10.03 0.55
N ILE A 8 23.88 -10.08 0.11
CA ILE A 8 23.17 -11.32 -0.20
C ILE A 8 22.73 -11.33 -1.65
N ARG A 9 22.64 -12.54 -2.22
CA ARG A 9 22.36 -12.72 -3.66
C ARG A 9 20.89 -12.66 -4.02
N SER A 10 20.00 -12.94 -3.08
CA SER A 10 18.55 -12.89 -3.33
C SER A 10 17.74 -12.55 -2.09
N ILE A 11 16.65 -11.80 -2.28
CA ILE A 11 15.66 -11.50 -1.24
C ILE A 11 14.28 -11.89 -1.78
N ASP A 12 13.49 -12.59 -0.96
CA ASP A 12 12.13 -13.02 -1.29
C ASP A 12 11.11 -12.30 -0.40
N PHE A 13 10.13 -11.64 -1.02
CA PHE A 13 8.94 -11.09 -0.36
C PHE A 13 7.69 -11.82 -0.88
N PRO A 14 7.44 -13.06 -0.41
CA PRO A 14 6.43 -13.95 -1.02
C PRO A 14 4.98 -13.50 -0.79
N SER A 15 4.75 -12.60 0.16
CA SER A 15 3.42 -12.13 0.58
C SER A 15 3.21 -10.63 0.42
N LEU A 16 4.24 -9.88 -0.01
CA LEU A 16 4.11 -8.44 -0.21
C LEU A 16 3.19 -8.18 -1.41
N LYS A 17 2.08 -7.47 -1.17
CA LYS A 17 1.05 -7.19 -2.18
C LYS A 17 1.06 -5.74 -2.66
N ILE A 18 1.23 -4.80 -1.74
CA ILE A 18 1.14 -3.37 -2.02
C ILE A 18 2.26 -2.64 -1.29
N ILE A 19 2.86 -1.66 -1.96
CA ILE A 19 3.69 -0.63 -1.33
C ILE A 19 2.90 0.68 -1.42
N TRP A 20 2.37 1.15 -0.29
CA TRP A 20 1.49 2.32 -0.29
C TRP A 20 2.23 3.64 -0.56
N GLY A 21 3.44 3.79 -0.03
CA GLY A 21 4.19 5.04 -0.09
C GLY A 21 3.55 6.15 0.76
N ASP A 22 3.03 5.80 1.94
CA ASP A 22 2.52 6.79 2.91
C ASP A 22 3.67 7.59 3.55
N ASP A 23 4.83 6.95 3.73
CA ASP A 23 6.11 7.59 4.03
C ASP A 23 7.09 7.32 2.87
N LEU A 24 7.74 8.37 2.38
CA LEU A 24 8.65 8.31 1.23
C LEU A 24 10.10 8.60 1.65
N LEU A 25 11.04 7.82 1.11
CA LEU A 25 12.47 8.14 1.26
C LEU A 25 12.80 9.37 0.41
N ASP A 26 13.53 10.31 1.00
CA ASP A 26 13.85 11.61 0.40
C ASP A 26 12.61 12.33 -0.14
N GLU A 27 11.46 12.18 0.53
CA GLU A 27 10.15 12.73 0.16
C GLU A 27 9.63 12.32 -1.23
N THR A 28 10.29 11.36 -1.89
CA THR A 28 10.02 11.05 -3.31
C THR A 28 9.85 9.57 -3.59
N SER A 29 10.58 8.69 -2.91
CA SER A 29 10.73 7.29 -3.33
C SER A 29 10.05 6.32 -2.35
N ALA A 30 9.15 5.48 -2.86
CA ALA A 30 8.49 4.45 -2.06
C ALA A 30 9.27 3.13 -2.03
N LEU A 31 10.06 2.87 -3.07
CA LEU A 31 10.99 1.74 -3.13
C LEU A 31 12.35 2.23 -3.62
N THR A 32 13.38 2.10 -2.79
CA THR A 32 14.75 2.45 -3.15
C THR A 32 15.65 1.22 -3.02
N LEU A 33 16.33 0.87 -4.11
CA LEU A 33 17.36 -0.15 -4.19
C LEU A 33 18.68 0.56 -4.48
N SER A 34 19.54 0.73 -3.48
CA SER A 34 20.78 1.49 -3.64
C SER A 34 22.01 0.72 -3.16
N SER A 35 23.08 0.77 -3.94
CA SER A 35 24.41 0.21 -3.60
C SER A 35 24.40 -1.30 -3.31
N ASN A 36 23.51 -2.05 -3.94
CA ASN A 36 23.43 -3.50 -3.77
C ASN A 36 24.28 -4.21 -4.84
N LEU A 37 25.58 -4.33 -4.56
CA LEU A 37 26.56 -4.84 -5.53
C LEU A 37 26.58 -6.37 -5.66
N GLU A 38 26.00 -7.12 -4.72
CA GLU A 38 25.94 -8.59 -4.77
C GLU A 38 24.53 -9.12 -5.02
N LEU A 39 23.51 -8.27 -4.92
CA LEU A 39 22.11 -8.66 -5.06
C LEU A 39 21.75 -8.90 -6.52
N LYS A 40 21.31 -10.13 -6.82
CA LYS A 40 20.97 -10.57 -8.18
C LYS A 40 19.48 -10.68 -8.42
N GLU A 41 18.73 -11.07 -7.40
CA GLU A 41 17.28 -11.29 -7.52
C GLU A 41 16.52 -10.70 -6.34
N LEU A 42 15.54 -9.85 -6.65
CA LEU A 42 14.59 -9.31 -5.71
C LEU A 42 13.20 -9.83 -6.09
N ARG A 43 12.68 -10.78 -5.32
CA ARG A 43 11.54 -11.60 -5.73
C ARG A 43 10.27 -11.19 -5.02
N MET A 44 9.33 -10.58 -5.75
CA MET A 44 8.06 -10.08 -5.20
C MET A 44 6.86 -10.59 -6.00
N PRO A 45 6.66 -11.93 -6.13
CA PRO A 45 5.68 -12.51 -7.05
C PRO A 45 4.26 -12.02 -6.86
N LYS A 46 3.88 -11.67 -5.63
CA LYS A 46 2.53 -11.19 -5.29
C LYS A 46 2.39 -9.68 -5.26
N LEU A 47 3.43 -8.91 -5.59
CA LEU A 47 3.35 -7.45 -5.63
C LEU A 47 2.46 -7.03 -6.80
N ARG A 48 1.42 -6.26 -6.47
CA ARG A 48 0.40 -5.79 -7.41
C ARG A 48 0.49 -4.30 -7.68
N ALA A 49 0.86 -3.48 -6.69
CA ALA A 49 0.91 -2.04 -6.89
C ALA A 49 1.94 -1.36 -5.98
N ILE A 50 2.52 -0.27 -6.50
CA ILE A 50 3.27 0.73 -5.76
C ILE A 50 2.51 2.04 -5.91
N HIS A 51 1.69 2.36 -4.91
CA HIS A 51 0.61 3.33 -5.07
C HIS A 51 1.13 4.76 -5.18
N LYS A 52 1.94 5.21 -4.22
CA LYS A 52 2.59 6.54 -4.23
C LYS A 52 4.11 6.40 -4.33
N GLY A 53 4.76 7.48 -4.77
CA GLY A 53 6.22 7.62 -4.81
C GLY A 53 6.91 6.86 -5.94
N ASN A 54 8.18 7.18 -6.13
CA ASN A 54 9.03 6.65 -7.18
C ASN A 54 9.63 5.29 -6.77
N VAL A 55 10.02 4.52 -7.79
CA VAL A 55 10.91 3.37 -7.65
C VAL A 55 12.29 3.82 -8.11
N ARG A 56 13.26 3.77 -7.20
CA ARG A 56 14.61 4.24 -7.45
C ARG A 56 15.59 3.08 -7.39
N ILE A 57 16.32 2.85 -8.48
CA ILE A 57 17.31 1.76 -8.58
C ILE A 57 18.66 2.35 -8.95
N GLU A 58 19.56 2.35 -7.98
CA GLU A 58 20.88 2.98 -8.08
C GLU A 58 21.98 2.01 -7.67
N ASN A 59 23.11 2.04 -8.38
CA ASN A 59 24.30 1.29 -7.99
C ASN A 59 24.04 -0.19 -7.64
N SER A 60 23.12 -0.82 -8.37
CA SER A 60 22.67 -2.20 -8.17
C SER A 60 22.83 -2.98 -9.48
N THR A 61 24.05 -3.47 -9.69
CA THR A 61 24.59 -3.85 -11.01
C THR A 61 24.06 -5.17 -11.56
N PHE A 62 23.61 -6.10 -10.70
CA PHE A 62 23.22 -7.46 -11.07
C PHE A 62 21.70 -7.75 -11.00
N LEU A 63 20.84 -6.75 -10.74
CA LEU A 63 19.39 -6.90 -10.61
C LEU A 63 18.66 -7.07 -11.96
N CYS A 64 19.05 -8.05 -12.77
CA CYS A 64 18.74 -8.06 -14.19
C CYS A 64 17.26 -8.30 -14.55
N TYR A 65 16.50 -9.03 -13.72
CA TYR A 65 15.06 -9.22 -13.96
C TYR A 65 14.28 -7.90 -13.88
N LEU A 66 14.67 -7.00 -12.97
CA LEU A 66 14.02 -5.70 -12.81
C LEU A 66 14.21 -4.78 -14.03
N GLN A 67 15.26 -5.00 -14.84
CA GLN A 67 15.54 -4.19 -16.02
C GLN A 67 14.55 -4.43 -17.16
N SER A 68 14.11 -5.68 -17.36
CA SER A 68 13.44 -6.08 -18.62
C SER A 68 12.41 -7.19 -18.49
N LYS A 69 12.24 -7.79 -17.32
CA LYS A 69 11.32 -8.92 -17.08
C LYS A 69 10.20 -8.59 -16.11
N VAL A 70 10.30 -7.50 -15.36
CA VAL A 70 9.18 -6.97 -14.58
C VAL A 70 8.47 -5.91 -15.41
N ASN A 71 7.16 -6.05 -15.56
CA ASN A 71 6.29 -5.05 -16.15
C ASN A 71 6.03 -3.95 -15.12
N TRP A 72 6.72 -2.82 -15.24
CA TRP A 72 6.57 -1.70 -14.31
C TRP A 72 5.28 -0.89 -14.51
N ASN A 73 4.72 -0.88 -15.72
CA ASN A 73 3.42 -0.24 -15.98
C ASN A 73 2.30 -0.90 -15.17
N GLU A 74 2.40 -2.21 -14.98
CA GLU A 74 1.50 -2.99 -14.13
C GLU A 74 1.53 -2.54 -12.65
N LEU A 75 2.70 -2.10 -12.16
CA LEU A 75 2.92 -1.75 -10.76
C LEU A 75 2.75 -0.26 -10.46
N LEU A 76 3.03 0.62 -11.44
CA LEU A 76 3.10 2.08 -11.29
C LEU A 76 1.96 2.84 -11.98
N GLU A 77 0.88 2.13 -12.31
CA GLU A 77 -0.38 2.72 -12.79
C GLU A 77 -0.23 3.62 -14.04
N ASP A 78 0.29 3.06 -15.14
CA ASP A 78 0.51 3.73 -16.45
C ASP A 78 1.44 4.97 -16.42
N ASP A 79 2.09 5.25 -15.29
CA ASP A 79 3.05 6.35 -15.10
C ASP A 79 4.48 5.83 -14.81
N ALA A 80 4.78 4.60 -15.23
CA ALA A 80 6.07 3.98 -14.94
C ALA A 80 7.24 4.75 -15.55
N GLU A 81 7.06 5.38 -16.71
CA GLU A 81 8.11 6.17 -17.39
C GLU A 81 8.60 7.34 -16.52
N ASN A 82 7.71 7.96 -15.73
CA ASN A 82 8.06 9.07 -14.86
C ASN A 82 8.48 8.62 -13.45
N ARG A 83 7.98 7.46 -12.99
CA ARG A 83 8.16 7.00 -11.61
C ARG A 83 9.27 5.96 -11.43
N LEU A 84 9.75 5.34 -12.50
CA LEU A 84 10.90 4.43 -12.46
C LEU A 84 12.20 5.19 -12.75
N ILE A 85 12.98 5.45 -11.70
CA ILE A 85 14.22 6.21 -11.76
C ILE A 85 15.41 5.26 -11.64
N THR A 86 16.24 5.19 -12.67
CA THR A 86 17.41 4.30 -12.72
C THR A 86 18.69 5.07 -13.00
N SER A 87 19.78 4.75 -12.30
CA SER A 87 21.12 5.29 -12.62
C SER A 87 21.86 4.49 -13.71
N ASP A 88 22.87 5.07 -14.35
CA ASP A 88 23.75 4.39 -15.33
C ASP A 88 24.53 3.17 -14.77
N SER A 89 24.64 3.06 -13.44
CA SER A 89 25.26 1.90 -12.79
C SER A 89 24.26 0.77 -12.52
N ALA A 90 22.95 1.05 -12.55
CA ALA A 90 21.94 0.01 -12.42
C ALA A 90 22.01 -0.95 -13.61
N PHE A 91 21.93 -2.25 -13.33
CA PHE A 91 21.89 -3.30 -14.36
C PHE A 91 23.12 -3.37 -15.28
N ARG A 92 24.23 -2.69 -14.96
CA ARG A 92 25.42 -2.61 -15.83
C ARG A 92 25.98 -3.97 -16.23
N GLN A 93 25.84 -4.98 -15.37
CA GLN A 93 26.36 -6.33 -15.60
C GLN A 93 25.30 -7.29 -16.16
N CYS A 94 24.17 -6.77 -16.64
CA CYS A 94 23.07 -7.57 -17.13
C CYS A 94 23.16 -7.84 -18.63
N ASN A 95 22.84 -9.08 -19.01
CA ASN A 95 22.63 -9.46 -20.40
C ASN A 95 21.17 -9.92 -20.58
N PRO A 96 20.26 -9.04 -21.06
CA PRO A 96 18.84 -9.34 -21.19
C PRO A 96 18.53 -10.58 -22.04
N LYS A 97 19.41 -10.93 -23.00
CA LYS A 97 19.22 -12.10 -23.88
C LYS A 97 19.31 -13.44 -23.14
N LEU A 98 19.98 -13.45 -21.98
CA LEU A 98 20.14 -14.65 -21.15
C LEU A 98 18.99 -14.83 -20.14
N LEU A 99 18.15 -13.81 -19.95
CA LEU A 99 17.03 -13.85 -19.03
C LEU A 99 15.80 -14.47 -19.69
N LYS A 100 15.24 -15.49 -19.05
CA LYS A 100 13.99 -16.13 -19.47
C LYS A 100 13.07 -16.29 -18.27
N CYS A 101 11.80 -15.99 -18.48
CA CYS A 101 10.72 -16.37 -17.58
C CYS A 101 10.20 -17.73 -18.02
N THR A 102 9.88 -18.59 -17.05
CA THR A 102 9.29 -19.90 -17.31
C THR A 102 7.79 -19.78 -17.10
N GLU A 103 6.98 -20.19 -18.08
CA GLU A 103 5.49 -20.22 -18.03
C GLU A 103 4.78 -18.85 -17.98
N CYS A 104 5.50 -17.74 -18.16
CA CYS A 104 4.93 -16.39 -18.19
C CYS A 104 5.85 -15.43 -18.96
N ASP A 105 5.32 -14.27 -19.34
CA ASP A 105 6.06 -13.22 -20.04
C ASP A 105 6.86 -12.33 -19.07
N HIS A 106 6.28 -12.06 -17.90
CA HIS A 106 6.87 -11.20 -16.87
C HIS A 106 7.16 -11.97 -15.58
N CYS A 107 8.34 -11.77 -15.00
CA CYS A 107 8.78 -12.49 -13.81
C CYS A 107 9.85 -11.75 -13.00
N TRP A 108 9.87 -12.04 -11.71
CA TRP A 108 10.86 -11.55 -10.74
C TRP A 108 12.14 -12.42 -10.67
N SER A 109 12.08 -13.63 -11.23
CA SER A 109 13.17 -14.58 -11.41
C SER A 109 12.70 -15.64 -12.41
N GLY A 110 13.62 -16.40 -13.00
CA GLY A 110 13.31 -17.28 -14.14
C GLY A 110 12.45 -18.50 -13.84
N LYS A 111 12.06 -18.74 -12.57
CA LYS A 111 11.20 -19.87 -12.18
C LYS A 111 9.72 -19.48 -12.25
N ALA A 112 8.86 -20.43 -12.64
CA ALA A 112 7.41 -20.22 -12.74
C ALA A 112 6.75 -19.65 -11.48
N LYS A 113 7.18 -20.08 -10.28
CA LYS A 113 6.66 -19.54 -9.02
C LYS A 113 6.96 -18.05 -8.77
N TYR A 114 7.80 -17.44 -9.61
CA TYR A 114 8.16 -16.02 -9.56
C TYR A 114 7.60 -15.22 -10.75
N CYS A 115 6.62 -15.76 -11.47
CA CYS A 115 5.83 -15.00 -12.42
C CYS A 115 5.19 -13.78 -11.76
N GLN A 116 5.18 -12.67 -12.47
CA GLN A 116 4.47 -11.46 -12.05
C GLN A 116 2.98 -11.67 -12.31
N GLU A 117 2.15 -11.35 -11.32
CA GLU A 117 0.71 -11.47 -11.47
C GLU A 117 0.12 -10.20 -12.10
N GLU A 118 -0.32 -10.29 -13.36
CA GLU A 118 -0.94 -9.20 -14.11
C GLU A 118 -2.47 -9.15 -13.92
N TYR A 119 -3.01 -7.96 -13.76
CA TYR A 119 -4.41 -7.65 -13.45
C TYR A 119 -4.88 -6.29 -14.02
N ARG A 120 -4.01 -5.48 -14.63
CA ARG A 120 -4.35 -4.26 -15.38
C ARG A 120 -4.10 -4.46 -16.87
N SER A 121 -2.90 -4.89 -17.26
CA SER A 121 -2.49 -5.04 -18.67
C SER A 121 -3.37 -6.02 -19.45
N VAL A 122 -3.91 -7.03 -18.75
CA VAL A 122 -4.83 -8.03 -19.29
C VAL A 122 -6.29 -7.56 -19.33
N CYS A 123 -6.59 -6.45 -18.66
CA CYS A 123 -7.91 -5.84 -18.67
C CYS A 123 -8.03 -4.84 -19.80
N GLY A 124 -8.98 -5.07 -20.70
CA GLY A 124 -9.36 -4.02 -21.64
C GLY A 124 -10.04 -2.84 -20.92
N ASP A 125 -10.35 -1.79 -21.68
CA ASP A 125 -10.97 -0.54 -21.20
C ASP A 125 -12.43 -0.68 -20.71
N ARG A 126 -12.92 -1.91 -20.49
CA ARG A 126 -14.29 -2.19 -20.09
C ARG A 126 -14.54 -1.94 -18.60
N CYS A 127 -13.50 -1.96 -17.78
CA CYS A 127 -13.62 -1.86 -16.33
C CYS A 127 -13.36 -0.42 -15.86
N SER A 128 -14.34 0.20 -15.20
CA SER A 128 -14.17 1.53 -14.57
C SER A 128 -13.02 1.54 -13.55
N SER A 129 -12.79 0.42 -12.86
CA SER A 129 -11.69 0.23 -11.93
C SER A 129 -10.32 0.03 -12.59
N ARG A 130 -10.29 -0.15 -13.93
CA ARG A 130 -9.12 -0.56 -14.76
C ARG A 130 -8.44 -1.84 -14.27
N GLN A 131 -9.17 -2.66 -13.53
CA GLN A 131 -8.69 -3.85 -12.87
C GLN A 131 -9.68 -4.98 -13.07
N CYS A 132 -9.18 -6.18 -13.28
CA CYS A 132 -9.99 -7.36 -13.53
C CYS A 132 -9.30 -8.61 -13.01
N PHE A 133 -10.07 -9.69 -12.97
CA PHE A 133 -9.62 -11.01 -12.58
C PHE A 133 -10.21 -12.04 -13.54
N LEU A 134 -9.55 -13.19 -13.66
CA LEU A 134 -10.07 -14.32 -14.43
C LEU A 134 -10.73 -15.31 -13.46
N PRO A 135 -12.07 -15.47 -13.48
CA PRO A 135 -12.74 -16.47 -12.66
C PRO A 135 -12.27 -17.89 -13.05
N ALA A 136 -12.15 -18.79 -12.07
CA ALA A 136 -11.63 -20.15 -12.29
C ALA A 136 -12.41 -20.97 -13.34
N ASN A 137 -13.69 -20.67 -13.52
CA ASN A 137 -14.59 -21.38 -14.46
C ASN A 137 -14.98 -20.52 -15.68
N SER A 138 -14.18 -19.50 -16.02
CA SER A 138 -14.43 -18.58 -17.12
C SER A 138 -13.20 -18.40 -17.99
N SER A 139 -13.41 -18.19 -19.29
CA SER A 139 -12.37 -17.74 -20.23
C SER A 139 -12.33 -16.22 -20.39
N GLU A 140 -13.27 -15.51 -19.77
CA GLU A 140 -13.40 -14.05 -19.86
C GLU A 140 -13.07 -13.40 -18.52
N TYR A 141 -12.32 -12.29 -18.60
CA TYR A 141 -12.01 -11.45 -17.46
C TYR A 141 -13.23 -10.68 -16.98
N GLU A 142 -13.35 -10.55 -15.65
CA GLU A 142 -14.41 -9.80 -15.00
C GLU A 142 -13.85 -8.63 -14.20
N CYS A 143 -14.58 -7.53 -14.15
CA CYS A 143 -14.11 -6.30 -13.50
C CYS A 143 -14.09 -6.40 -11.97
N CYS A 144 -13.03 -5.88 -11.39
CA CYS A 144 -12.94 -5.66 -9.95
C CYS A 144 -13.84 -4.51 -9.51
N HIS A 145 -14.24 -4.53 -8.24
CA HIS A 145 -14.96 -3.42 -7.62
C HIS A 145 -14.12 -2.14 -7.63
N GLU A 146 -14.75 -0.97 -7.76
CA GLU A 146 -14.03 0.32 -7.86
C GLU A 146 -13.24 0.70 -6.61
N ALA A 147 -13.68 0.21 -5.45
CA ALA A 147 -12.97 0.37 -4.18
C ALA A 147 -11.69 -0.49 -4.06
N CYS A 148 -11.41 -1.38 -5.02
CA CYS A 148 -10.21 -2.21 -5.01
C CYS A 148 -8.98 -1.46 -5.53
N THR A 149 -7.82 -1.84 -5.00
CA THR A 149 -6.51 -1.54 -5.59
C THR A 149 -5.62 -2.78 -5.56
N GLY A 150 -4.74 -2.91 -6.56
CA GLY A 150 -3.91 -4.10 -6.75
C GLY A 150 -4.67 -5.35 -7.20
N GLY A 151 -5.86 -5.20 -7.80
CA GLY A 151 -6.68 -6.29 -8.32
C GLY A 151 -7.65 -6.89 -7.30
N CYS A 152 -8.25 -8.02 -7.68
CA CYS A 152 -9.24 -8.73 -6.89
C CYS A 152 -9.23 -10.24 -7.22
N THR A 153 -9.86 -11.04 -6.36
CA THR A 153 -10.04 -12.49 -6.54
C THR A 153 -11.47 -12.87 -6.95
N GLY A 154 -12.34 -11.88 -7.11
CA GLY A 154 -13.77 -12.08 -7.26
C GLY A 154 -14.53 -10.76 -7.41
N ARG A 155 -15.85 -10.86 -7.59
CA ARG A 155 -16.75 -9.70 -7.65
C ARG A 155 -17.00 -9.08 -6.27
N GLY A 156 -17.13 -7.76 -6.23
CA GLY A 156 -17.53 -7.02 -5.04
C GLY A 156 -16.36 -6.57 -4.15
N ALA A 157 -16.65 -5.63 -3.25
CA ALA A 157 -15.63 -4.95 -2.45
C ALA A 157 -14.93 -5.83 -1.40
N HIS A 158 -15.45 -7.02 -1.11
CA HIS A 158 -14.88 -7.99 -0.16
C HIS A 158 -13.88 -8.96 -0.81
N GLN A 159 -13.70 -8.88 -2.13
CA GLN A 159 -12.80 -9.72 -2.91
C GLN A 159 -11.55 -8.95 -3.37
N CYS A 160 -11.35 -7.73 -2.88
CA CYS A 160 -10.19 -6.93 -3.27
C CYS A 160 -8.89 -7.51 -2.70
N VAL A 161 -7.80 -7.40 -3.45
CA VAL A 161 -6.46 -7.70 -2.93
C VAL A 161 -6.08 -6.72 -1.83
N ALA A 162 -6.42 -5.44 -2.02
CA ALA A 162 -6.32 -4.38 -1.04
C ALA A 162 -7.40 -3.31 -1.29
N CYS A 163 -7.71 -2.54 -0.24
CA CYS A 163 -8.68 -1.45 -0.31
C CYS A 163 -8.02 -0.14 -0.66
N ARG A 164 -8.56 0.55 -1.67
CA ARG A 164 -8.06 1.87 -2.09
C ARG A 164 -8.05 2.88 -0.94
N GLU A 165 -9.12 2.85 -0.13
CA GLU A 165 -9.31 3.75 1.01
C GLU A 165 -9.26 2.97 2.33
N LEU A 166 -10.38 2.38 2.75
CA LEU A 166 -10.51 1.75 4.07
C LEU A 166 -11.02 0.32 3.97
N SER A 167 -10.60 -0.53 4.91
CA SER A 167 -11.10 -1.89 5.09
C SER A 167 -11.99 -1.99 6.32
N LEU A 168 -13.23 -2.43 6.12
CA LEU A 168 -14.19 -2.75 7.15
C LEU A 168 -14.48 -4.26 7.11
N ASP A 169 -13.98 -4.99 8.10
CA ASP A 169 -14.23 -6.44 8.25
C ASP A 169 -13.93 -7.25 6.98
N GLY A 170 -12.86 -6.87 6.26
CA GLY A 170 -12.43 -7.51 5.01
C GLY A 170 -13.09 -6.97 3.74
N ALA A 171 -14.05 -6.06 3.84
CA ALA A 171 -14.65 -5.37 2.69
C ALA A 171 -14.12 -3.94 2.55
N CYS A 172 -13.89 -3.51 1.30
CA CYS A 172 -13.44 -2.16 1.03
C CYS A 172 -14.58 -1.15 1.05
N VAL A 173 -14.39 -0.06 1.79
CA VAL A 173 -15.35 1.02 1.98
C VAL A 173 -14.67 2.36 1.78
N HIS A 174 -15.45 3.37 1.39
CA HIS A 174 -14.94 4.75 1.27
C HIS A 174 -14.77 5.42 2.65
N GLN A 175 -15.68 5.13 3.58
CA GLN A 175 -15.67 5.72 4.91
C GLN A 175 -16.06 4.68 5.96
N CYS A 176 -15.41 4.73 7.12
CA CYS A 176 -15.85 3.93 8.25
C CYS A 176 -17.23 4.44 8.74
N PRO A 177 -18.09 3.55 9.25
CA PRO A 177 -19.34 3.97 9.88
C PRO A 177 -19.07 4.98 11.00
N PRO A 178 -19.71 6.17 10.98
CA PRO A 178 -19.43 7.22 11.95
C PRO A 178 -19.84 6.81 13.36
N MET A 179 -19.18 7.37 14.39
CA MET A 179 -19.50 7.06 15.79
C MET A 179 -20.88 7.58 16.22
N MET A 180 -21.38 8.60 15.54
CA MET A 180 -22.69 9.22 15.79
C MET A 180 -23.50 9.28 14.50
N VAL A 181 -24.81 9.08 14.60
CA VAL A 181 -25.76 9.17 13.47
C VAL A 181 -26.94 10.05 13.83
N HIS A 182 -27.49 10.77 12.86
CA HIS A 182 -28.67 11.60 13.05
C HIS A 182 -29.93 10.74 13.19
N ASP A 183 -30.67 10.88 14.29
CA ASP A 183 -32.00 10.32 14.48
C ASP A 183 -33.05 11.36 14.05
N PRO A 184 -33.72 11.19 12.89
CA PRO A 184 -34.69 12.18 12.39
C PRO A 184 -35.92 12.33 13.28
N LYS A 185 -36.27 11.30 14.07
CA LYS A 185 -37.44 11.36 14.95
C LYS A 185 -37.17 12.23 16.18
N LYS A 186 -35.92 12.20 16.66
CA LYS A 186 -35.48 13.00 17.82
C LYS A 186 -34.82 14.32 17.43
N GLY A 187 -34.45 14.49 16.16
CA GLY A 187 -33.75 15.67 15.65
C GLY A 187 -32.36 15.86 16.26
N MET A 188 -31.68 14.77 16.63
CA MET A 188 -30.41 14.83 17.35
C MET A 188 -29.45 13.71 16.92
N LEU A 189 -28.16 13.90 17.20
CA LEU A 189 -27.15 12.86 17.02
C LEU A 189 -27.23 11.83 18.15
N ILE A 190 -27.26 10.55 17.80
CA ILE A 190 -27.24 9.43 18.74
C ILE A 190 -26.03 8.53 18.46
N PRO A 191 -25.50 7.82 19.47
CA PRO A 191 -24.43 6.84 19.27
C PRO A 191 -24.82 5.77 18.23
N ASN A 192 -23.91 5.51 17.30
CA ASN A 192 -24.08 4.46 16.31
C ASN A 192 -23.52 3.14 16.86
N PRO A 193 -24.34 2.10 17.07
CA PRO A 193 -23.86 0.81 17.56
C PRO A 193 -22.93 0.10 16.57
N LYS A 194 -22.91 0.53 15.29
CA LYS A 194 -22.00 0.03 14.26
C LYS A 194 -20.84 0.99 14.00
N GLY A 195 -20.68 2.04 14.82
CA GLY A 195 -19.61 3.03 14.67
C GLY A 195 -18.24 2.37 14.72
N ARG A 196 -17.32 2.85 13.88
CA ARG A 196 -15.94 2.35 13.82
C ARG A 196 -14.99 3.53 13.81
N TYR A 197 -13.86 3.36 14.48
CA TYR A 197 -12.75 4.29 14.40
C TYR A 197 -11.91 4.00 13.16
N VAL A 198 -11.42 5.07 12.53
CA VAL A 198 -10.39 4.98 11.49
C VAL A 198 -9.05 4.76 12.17
N TYR A 199 -8.42 3.61 11.91
CA TYR A 199 -7.06 3.32 12.29
C TYR A 199 -6.24 2.97 11.06
N ASP A 200 -5.35 3.88 10.65
CA ASP A 200 -4.59 3.75 9.41
C ASP A 200 -5.54 3.54 8.21
N ARG A 201 -5.55 2.34 7.60
CA ARG A 201 -6.42 1.96 6.48
C ARG A 201 -7.57 1.04 6.89
N TYR A 202 -7.88 0.95 8.17
CA TYR A 202 -8.84 0.00 8.73
C TYR A 202 -9.91 0.66 9.59
N CYS A 203 -11.11 0.08 9.58
CA CYS A 203 -12.23 0.45 10.43
C CYS A 203 -12.29 -0.49 11.64
N VAL A 204 -11.82 0.00 12.80
CA VAL A 204 -11.71 -0.79 14.03
C VAL A 204 -12.77 -0.41 15.06
N GLU A 205 -13.16 -1.36 15.92
CA GLU A 205 -14.13 -1.11 16.99
C GLU A 205 -13.53 -0.28 18.12
N GLU A 206 -12.26 -0.53 18.44
CA GLU A 206 -11.51 0.21 19.45
C GLU A 206 -10.14 0.59 18.92
N CYS A 207 -9.68 1.80 19.29
CA CYS A 207 -8.32 2.20 18.99
C CYS A 207 -7.31 1.40 19.81
N PRO A 208 -6.18 0.96 19.21
CA PRO A 208 -5.05 0.37 19.91
C PRO A 208 -4.69 1.14 21.18
N LYS A 209 -4.23 0.44 22.22
CA LYS A 209 -4.05 1.02 23.57
C LYS A 209 -3.02 2.14 23.60
N GLU A 210 -2.07 2.09 22.67
CA GLU A 210 -0.96 3.02 22.50
C GLU A 210 -1.36 4.31 21.78
N LEU A 211 -2.58 4.37 21.22
CA LEU A 211 -3.09 5.51 20.48
C LEU A 211 -4.16 6.26 21.25
N LEU A 212 -4.30 7.54 20.89
CA LEU A 212 -5.34 8.43 21.36
C LEU A 212 -6.55 8.35 20.42
N VAL A 213 -7.72 8.73 20.94
CA VAL A 213 -8.97 8.82 20.20
C VAL A 213 -9.29 10.29 19.98
N GLU A 214 -9.38 10.70 18.71
CA GLU A 214 -9.84 12.03 18.33
C GLU A 214 -11.00 11.91 17.36
N ARG A 215 -12.20 12.32 17.82
CA ARG A 215 -13.47 12.14 17.10
C ARG A 215 -13.67 10.67 16.70
N ASP A 216 -13.52 10.38 15.41
CA ASP A 216 -13.77 9.11 14.73
C ASP A 216 -12.45 8.42 14.33
N ALA A 217 -11.29 8.91 14.79
CA ALA A 217 -9.97 8.43 14.36
C ALA A 217 -9.05 8.08 15.53
N CYS A 218 -8.15 7.13 15.28
CA CYS A 218 -7.05 6.77 16.17
C CYS A 218 -5.80 7.55 15.78
N VAL A 219 -5.29 8.38 16.69
CA VAL A 219 -4.18 9.31 16.41
C VAL A 219 -3.01 9.11 17.38
N ARG A 220 -1.79 9.36 16.91
CA ARG A 220 -0.59 9.37 17.77
C ARG A 220 -0.49 10.66 18.58
N HIS A 221 -0.92 11.76 17.99
CA HIS A 221 -0.93 13.09 18.58
C HIS A 221 -2.28 13.75 18.28
N CYS A 222 -2.79 14.53 19.23
CA CYS A 222 -4.00 15.31 18.99
C CYS A 222 -3.76 16.37 17.92
N SER A 223 -4.80 16.67 17.16
CA SER A 223 -4.79 17.77 16.19
C SER A 223 -4.49 19.12 16.85
N GLU A 224 -4.04 20.08 16.04
CA GLU A 224 -3.81 21.44 16.49
C GLU A 224 -5.09 22.03 17.12
N GLY A 225 -4.96 22.63 18.30
CA GLY A 225 -6.11 23.12 19.07
C GLY A 225 -6.73 22.09 20.02
N SER A 226 -6.24 20.85 20.04
CA SER A 226 -6.63 19.81 20.99
C SER A 226 -5.41 19.29 21.78
N HIS A 227 -5.64 18.76 22.97
CA HIS A 227 -4.61 18.12 23.78
C HIS A 227 -5.15 16.87 24.48
N HIS A 228 -4.24 16.00 24.91
CA HIS A 228 -4.56 14.89 25.79
C HIS A 228 -4.18 15.27 27.23
N ASP A 229 -5.10 15.06 28.17
CA ASP A 229 -4.84 15.27 29.59
C ASP A 229 -4.37 13.96 30.22
N MET A 230 -3.06 13.85 30.44
CA MET A 230 -2.44 12.65 31.03
C MET A 230 -2.88 12.38 32.47
N THR A 231 -3.53 13.33 33.14
CA THR A 231 -4.04 13.13 34.50
C THR A 231 -5.39 12.40 34.52
N LYS A 232 -6.08 12.36 33.38
CA LYS A 232 -7.35 11.64 33.23
C LYS A 232 -7.09 10.21 32.75
N ASP A 233 -7.88 9.29 33.29
CA ASP A 233 -7.96 7.91 32.77
C ASP A 233 -8.81 7.84 31.49
N SER A 234 -8.48 8.69 30.51
CA SER A 234 -9.16 8.79 29.23
C SER A 234 -8.11 9.01 28.15
N ARG A 235 -8.16 8.22 27.07
CA ARG A 235 -7.28 8.37 25.91
C ARG A 235 -7.85 9.32 24.85
N ARG A 236 -8.76 10.22 25.21
CA ARG A 236 -9.44 11.11 24.27
C ARG A 236 -8.74 12.46 24.17
N CYS A 237 -8.62 12.96 22.95
CA CYS A 237 -8.21 14.34 22.70
C CYS A 237 -9.35 15.30 23.04
N GLU A 238 -9.05 16.36 23.79
CA GLU A 238 -9.98 17.39 24.21
C GLU A 238 -9.58 18.76 23.63
N PRO A 239 -10.53 19.61 23.21
CA PRO A 239 -10.22 20.96 22.75
C PRO A 239 -9.56 21.79 23.85
N CYS A 240 -8.51 22.54 23.50
CA CYS A 240 -7.82 23.42 24.41
C CYS A 240 -8.72 24.58 24.86
N LYS A 241 -8.76 24.83 26.17
CA LYS A 241 -9.44 26.00 26.76
C LYS A 241 -8.44 27.17 26.87
N GLY A 242 -8.05 27.73 25.73
CA GLY A 242 -7.00 28.75 25.61
C GLY A 242 -5.75 28.22 24.90
N PRO A 243 -4.54 28.76 25.17
CA PRO A 243 -3.31 28.26 24.58
C PRO A 243 -3.10 26.78 24.92
N CYS A 244 -2.88 25.94 23.90
CA CYS A 244 -2.61 24.53 24.14
C CYS A 244 -1.30 24.35 24.93
N PRO A 245 -1.27 23.45 25.92
CA PRO A 245 -0.04 23.12 26.62
C PRO A 245 0.99 22.60 25.61
N LYS A 246 2.16 23.22 25.54
CA LYS A 246 3.25 22.76 24.68
C LYS A 246 3.74 21.42 25.22
N GLY A 247 3.46 20.34 24.51
CA GLY A 247 4.02 19.03 24.82
C GLY A 247 5.54 19.07 24.64
N ASN A 248 6.29 18.65 25.67
CA ASN A 248 7.70 18.31 25.48
C ASN A 248 7.75 17.10 24.54
N LEU A 249 8.08 17.34 23.28
CA LEU A 249 8.55 16.30 22.36
C LEU A 249 9.89 15.79 22.88
N THR A 250 9.89 14.92 23.88
CA THR A 250 11.02 14.02 24.09
C THR A 250 11.04 13.08 22.90
N LEU A 251 11.83 13.45 21.89
CA LEU A 251 12.31 12.56 20.85
C LEU A 251 12.93 11.35 21.55
N PHE A 252 12.24 10.22 21.52
CA PHE A 252 12.91 8.94 21.72
C PHE A 252 13.76 8.72 20.47
N VAL A 253 15.06 8.99 20.62
CA VAL A 253 16.12 8.66 19.66
C VAL A 253 16.33 7.16 19.64
#